data_AF-A0A926BI62-F1
#
_entry.id   AF-A0A926BI62-F1
#
_cell.length_a   1.000
_cell.length_b   1.000
_cell.length_c   1.000
_cell.angle_alpha   90.00
_cell.angle_beta   90.00
_cell.angle_gamma   90.00
#
_symmetry.space_group_name_H-M   'P 1'
#
loop_
_entity.id
_entity.type
_entity.pdbx_description
1 polymer ?
#
loop_
_entity_poly.entity_id
_entity_poly.type
_entity_poly.pdbx_seq_one_letter_code
_entity_poly.pdbx_strand_id
1 'polypeptide(L)'
;MSIYKLPMHRFLCLASLIAAPCLIITSIHSAHAQFAETESNNTKPTANVLNLGTGTSATISGASATSGDIDYYRINTTYQTPGIYRNQIQLSNTTQFTGSIRSLTQVAGVVTAGSDVLFQSSLGAGTATPYDFNQYYSFGGTNKTQSMNYRILSSSSSTGGAYTATFSSSLITPTDIGNFTPGTLNFSALANIGSSGVATNTEIVVLDSNYNVYYDNVASSPTFGFAAVNDNAAAGFNLTRNFDVGTYYIAIGIGNVATNDSAPTDEATTSRNNPVLDFDNVIATNNTFYNGNNGNTRPANFAITDSDGAPYSSSGQVIPSLYALNFYSFTVRTPAAIVPEAGTLALILPALGLVGAATLRRVKAS
;
A
#
# COMPACT_ATOMS: atom_id res chain seq x y z
N MET A 1 47.99 52.41 -65.16
CA MET A 1 48.77 52.02 -63.97
C MET A 1 48.48 53.06 -62.89
N SER A 2 47.50 52.80 -62.03
CA SER A 2 47.05 53.72 -60.98
C SER A 2 46.98 52.93 -59.67
N ILE A 3 47.80 53.33 -58.71
CA ILE A 3 48.00 52.68 -57.42
C ILE A 3 47.05 53.33 -56.43
N TYR A 4 45.99 52.62 -56.04
CA TYR A 4 45.11 53.05 -54.95
C TYR A 4 45.68 52.55 -53.61
N LYS A 5 46.08 53.50 -52.75
CA LYS A 5 46.36 53.30 -51.32
C LYS A 5 45.04 53.08 -50.59
N LEU A 6 44.88 51.94 -49.91
CA LEU A 6 43.82 51.72 -48.93
C LEU A 6 44.32 52.06 -47.51
N PRO A 7 43.50 52.71 -46.67
CA PRO A 7 43.89 53.10 -45.31
C PRO A 7 43.83 51.93 -44.32
N MET A 8 44.80 51.89 -43.40
CA MET A 8 44.83 51.01 -42.22
C MET A 8 43.65 51.31 -41.30
N HIS A 9 42.78 50.31 -41.09
CA HIS A 9 41.85 50.31 -39.96
C HIS A 9 42.52 49.71 -38.72
N ARG A 10 42.63 50.54 -37.68
CA ARG A 10 43.05 50.16 -36.34
C ARG A 10 41.95 49.30 -35.71
N PHE A 11 42.24 48.03 -35.47
CA PHE A 11 41.40 47.16 -34.64
C PHE A 11 41.51 47.61 -33.17
N LEU A 12 40.46 48.24 -32.66
CA LEU A 12 40.27 48.46 -31.22
C LEU A 12 39.84 47.11 -30.62
N CYS A 13 40.72 46.47 -29.87
CA CYS A 13 40.41 45.26 -29.11
C CYS A 13 39.61 45.66 -27.86
N LEU A 14 38.29 45.54 -27.92
CA LEU A 14 37.40 45.72 -26.77
C LEU A 14 37.42 44.42 -25.93
N ALA A 15 38.26 44.38 -24.90
CA ALA A 15 38.25 43.31 -23.90
C ALA A 15 36.95 43.41 -23.09
N SER A 16 35.94 42.61 -23.47
CA SER A 16 34.70 42.48 -22.71
C SER A 16 34.96 41.61 -21.49
N LEU A 17 35.01 42.23 -20.31
CA LEU A 17 35.08 41.55 -19.02
C LEU A 17 33.71 40.89 -18.77
N ILE A 18 33.54 39.64 -19.20
CA ILE A 18 32.36 38.83 -18.88
C ILE A 18 32.46 38.45 -17.41
N ALA A 19 31.75 39.17 -16.54
CA ALA A 19 31.54 38.77 -15.15
C ALA A 19 30.74 37.46 -15.16
N ALA A 20 31.42 36.34 -14.92
CA ALA A 20 30.76 35.05 -14.73
C ALA A 20 29.88 35.15 -13.48
N PRO A 21 28.55 34.96 -13.58
CA PRO A 21 27.71 34.86 -12.40
C PRO A 21 28.18 33.64 -11.61
N CYS A 22 28.77 33.88 -10.44
CA CYS A 22 29.04 32.84 -9.46
C CYS A 22 27.67 32.32 -8.99
N LEU A 23 27.20 31.24 -9.61
CA LEU A 23 26.00 30.54 -9.20
C LEU A 23 26.28 29.91 -7.83
N ILE A 24 25.89 30.61 -6.76
CA ILE A 24 25.91 30.05 -5.42
C ILE A 24 24.79 29.01 -5.37
N ILE A 25 25.14 27.75 -5.62
CA ILE A 25 24.28 26.61 -5.35
C ILE A 25 24.21 26.48 -3.83
N THR A 26 23.24 27.14 -3.21
CA THR A 26 22.91 26.85 -1.81
C THR A 26 22.29 25.47 -1.78
N SER A 27 23.02 24.50 -1.20
CA SER A 27 22.44 23.19 -0.88
C SER A 27 21.36 23.41 0.17
N ILE A 28 20.10 23.36 -0.27
CA ILE A 28 18.95 23.31 0.63
C ILE A 28 18.97 21.90 1.23
N HIS A 29 19.70 21.74 2.33
CA HIS A 29 19.58 20.54 3.14
C HIS A 29 18.17 20.54 3.70
N SER A 30 17.38 19.53 3.34
CA SER A 30 16.09 19.33 3.99
C SER A 30 16.36 19.08 5.46
N ALA A 31 15.88 19.97 6.33
CA ALA A 31 15.98 19.76 7.76
C ALA A 31 15.11 18.54 8.11
N HIS A 32 15.76 17.44 8.49
CA HIS A 32 15.08 16.25 8.98
C HIS A 32 14.81 16.42 10.47
N ALA A 33 13.60 16.08 10.91
CA ALA A 33 13.28 16.10 12.34
C ALA A 33 14.15 15.05 13.05
N GLN A 34 14.78 15.42 14.16
CA GLN A 34 15.61 14.53 14.97
C GLN A 34 14.93 14.32 16.32
N PHE A 35 14.82 13.06 16.72
CA PHE A 35 14.23 12.64 17.98
C PHE A 35 15.25 11.83 18.76
N ALA A 36 15.60 12.29 19.95
CA ALA A 36 16.35 11.49 20.90
C ALA A 36 15.36 10.66 21.74
N GLU A 37 15.73 9.43 22.05
CA GLU A 37 14.99 8.60 23.00
C GLU A 37 14.95 9.26 24.40
N THR A 38 14.00 8.84 25.24
CA THR A 38 13.93 9.27 26.64
C THR A 38 13.47 8.12 27.51
N GLU A 39 14.30 7.74 28.48
CA GLU A 39 14.01 6.65 29.41
C GLU A 39 13.05 7.05 30.54
N SER A 40 12.21 6.15 31.07
CA SER A 40 12.06 4.74 30.67
C SER A 40 11.02 4.55 29.56
N ASN A 41 11.36 3.80 28.51
CA ASN A 41 10.48 3.54 27.35
C ASN A 41 10.34 2.04 27.00
N ASN A 42 10.64 1.14 27.94
CA ASN A 42 10.83 -0.28 27.65
C ASN A 42 9.53 -1.10 27.46
N THR A 43 8.38 -0.42 27.33
CA THR A 43 7.07 -1.06 27.12
C THR A 43 6.20 -0.26 26.15
N LYS A 44 5.25 -0.92 25.47
CA LYS A 44 4.26 -0.22 24.60
C LYS A 44 3.55 0.97 25.29
N PRO A 45 3.10 0.88 26.57
CA PRO A 45 2.48 2.01 27.25
C PRO A 45 3.42 3.18 27.56
N THR A 46 4.72 2.92 27.75
CA THR A 46 5.73 3.94 28.07
C THR A 46 6.52 4.42 26.84
N ALA A 47 6.12 3.99 25.64
CA ALA A 47 6.79 4.31 24.40
C ALA A 47 7.00 5.82 24.19
N ASN A 48 8.17 6.22 23.69
CA ASN A 48 8.40 7.59 23.26
C ASN A 48 7.48 7.92 22.07
N VAL A 49 6.70 9.00 22.17
CA VAL A 49 5.73 9.37 21.13
C VAL A 49 6.38 10.32 20.14
N LEU A 50 6.40 9.93 18.86
CA LEU A 50 6.93 10.72 17.76
C LEU A 50 5.77 11.19 16.89
N ASN A 51 5.62 12.50 16.73
CA ASN A 51 4.62 13.08 15.85
C ASN A 51 5.31 13.58 14.57
N LEU A 52 5.09 12.86 13.48
CA LEU A 52 5.70 13.09 12.19
C LEU A 52 4.69 13.71 11.22
N GLY A 53 5.11 14.77 10.53
CA GLY A 53 4.29 15.46 9.53
C GLY A 53 4.23 14.72 8.19
N THR A 54 3.47 15.28 7.24
CA THR A 54 3.40 14.74 5.88
C THR A 54 4.71 14.83 5.13
N GLY A 55 5.13 13.74 4.49
CA GLY A 55 6.31 13.73 3.61
C GLY A 55 7.62 13.98 4.35
N THR A 56 7.63 13.91 5.69
CA THR A 56 8.84 14.12 6.48
C THR A 56 9.67 12.84 6.52
N SER A 57 10.97 12.98 6.30
CA SER A 57 11.93 12.03 6.83
C SER A 57 12.37 12.51 8.21
N ALA A 58 12.53 11.57 9.13
CA ALA A 58 12.94 11.84 10.50
C ALA A 58 13.98 10.82 10.94
N THR A 59 14.79 11.21 11.92
CA THR A 59 15.81 10.38 12.51
C THR A 59 15.51 10.20 13.98
N ILE A 60 15.54 8.94 14.42
CA ILE A 60 15.42 8.53 15.81
C ILE A 60 16.81 8.07 16.24
N SER A 61 17.34 8.66 17.31
CA SER A 61 18.63 8.26 17.88
C SER A 61 18.42 7.79 19.31
N GLY A 62 19.05 6.66 19.61
CA GLY A 62 19.06 6.08 20.94
C GLY A 62 20.34 5.31 21.18
N ALA A 63 20.49 4.82 22.39
CA ALA A 63 21.61 4.02 22.83
C ALA A 63 21.17 3.06 23.91
N SER A 64 21.53 1.80 23.73
CA SER A 64 21.35 0.83 24.79
C SER A 64 22.55 0.81 25.73
N ALA A 65 22.29 0.84 27.03
CA ALA A 65 23.33 0.71 28.06
C ALA A 65 23.61 -0.75 28.43
N THR A 66 22.67 -1.67 28.15
CA THR A 66 22.75 -3.07 28.61
C THR A 66 22.20 -4.05 27.58
N SER A 67 22.59 -5.31 27.72
CA SER A 67 22.11 -6.35 26.83
C SER A 67 20.63 -6.69 27.10
N GLY A 68 19.83 -6.80 26.03
CA GLY A 68 18.40 -7.11 26.12
C GLY A 68 17.51 -5.92 26.46
N ASP A 69 18.09 -4.72 26.42
CA ASP A 69 17.37 -3.45 26.52
C ASP A 69 16.39 -3.29 25.38
N ILE A 70 15.29 -2.61 25.68
CA ILE A 70 14.16 -2.48 24.76
C ILE A 70 13.73 -1.04 24.76
N ASP A 71 13.60 -0.48 23.57
CA ASP A 71 13.15 0.89 23.39
C ASP A 71 11.89 0.88 22.53
N TYR A 72 10.77 1.34 23.09
CA TYR A 72 9.52 1.49 22.34
C TYR A 72 9.32 2.92 21.86
N TYR A 73 8.80 2.99 20.64
CA TYR A 73 8.41 4.20 19.97
C TYR A 73 6.97 4.06 19.47
N ARG A 74 6.15 5.08 19.73
CA ARG A 74 4.84 5.24 19.07
C ARG A 74 4.99 6.30 17.98
N ILE A 75 5.01 5.84 16.74
CA ILE A 75 5.14 6.72 15.59
C ILE A 75 3.74 7.11 15.14
N ASN A 76 3.41 8.38 15.31
CA ASN A 76 2.19 8.99 14.80
C ASN A 76 2.54 9.76 13.53
N THR A 77 1.90 9.39 12.44
CA THR A 77 1.90 10.19 11.21
C THR A 77 0.55 10.88 11.06
N THR A 78 0.56 12.06 10.44
CA THR A 78 -0.68 12.75 10.06
C THR A 78 -0.61 13.13 8.59
N TYR A 79 -1.41 12.48 7.76
CA TYR A 79 -1.56 12.84 6.34
C TYR A 79 -2.86 13.56 6.07
N GLN A 80 -2.78 14.85 5.72
CA GLN A 80 -3.97 15.65 5.44
C GLN A 80 -4.66 15.26 4.13
N THR A 81 -3.87 14.92 3.10
CA THR A 81 -4.39 14.47 1.82
C THR A 81 -4.81 13.00 1.90
N PRO A 82 -6.03 12.64 1.47
CA PRO A 82 -6.43 11.25 1.30
C PRO A 82 -5.47 10.52 0.34
N GLY A 83 -5.00 9.34 0.74
CA GLY A 83 -4.06 8.57 -0.05
C GLY A 83 -3.45 7.41 0.73
N ILE A 84 -2.70 6.57 0.03
CA ILE A 84 -1.96 5.45 0.62
C ILE A 84 -0.50 5.91 0.73
N TYR A 85 0.04 5.92 1.95
CA TYR A 85 1.41 6.34 2.20
C TYR A 85 2.21 5.13 2.67
N ARG A 86 3.32 4.85 2.00
CA ARG A 86 4.30 3.85 2.43
C ARG A 86 5.23 4.49 3.44
N ASN A 87 5.29 3.93 4.63
CA ASN A 87 6.17 4.35 5.71
C ASN A 87 7.25 3.28 5.90
N GLN A 88 8.52 3.70 5.86
CA GLN A 88 9.67 2.83 6.05
C GLN A 88 10.52 3.33 7.21
N ILE A 89 10.98 2.40 8.05
CA ILE A 89 11.93 2.68 9.13
C ILE A 89 13.15 1.82 8.88
N GLN A 90 14.29 2.45 8.61
CA GLN A 90 15.56 1.79 8.36
C GLN A 90 16.49 1.95 9.56
N LEU A 91 17.04 0.86 10.06
CA LEU A 91 17.97 0.84 11.20
C LEU A 91 19.42 0.79 10.70
N SER A 92 20.31 1.62 11.23
CA SER A 92 21.70 1.72 10.75
C SER A 92 22.64 0.65 11.32
N ASN A 93 22.39 0.17 12.55
CA ASN A 93 23.27 -0.75 13.29
C ASN A 93 22.56 -2.09 13.57
N THR A 94 22.29 -2.86 12.51
CA THR A 94 21.49 -4.09 12.62
C THR A 94 22.27 -5.31 13.11
N THR A 95 23.57 -5.17 13.36
CA THR A 95 24.39 -6.24 13.97
C THR A 95 24.20 -6.31 15.48
N GLN A 96 23.89 -5.17 16.12
CA GLN A 96 23.69 -5.06 17.56
C GLN A 96 22.22 -4.83 17.92
N PHE A 97 21.41 -4.32 16.99
CA PHE A 97 20.04 -3.95 17.25
C PHE A 97 19.09 -4.60 16.27
N THR A 98 17.89 -4.92 16.73
CA THR A 98 16.81 -5.41 15.88
C THR A 98 15.62 -4.47 15.97
N GLY A 99 15.26 -3.88 14.84
CA GLY A 99 14.04 -3.11 14.66
C GLY A 99 12.85 -4.05 14.47
N SER A 100 11.69 -3.69 15.01
CA SER A 100 10.50 -4.52 14.86
C SER A 100 9.21 -3.71 14.91
N ILE A 101 8.26 -4.08 14.06
CA ILE A 101 6.85 -3.67 14.23
C ILE A 101 6.21 -4.65 15.21
N ARG A 102 5.48 -4.09 16.18
CA ARG A 102 4.77 -4.84 17.21
C ARG A 102 3.27 -4.78 16.95
N SER A 103 2.57 -5.84 17.33
CA SER A 103 1.16 -6.04 17.06
C SER A 103 0.45 -6.66 18.27
N LEU A 104 -0.84 -6.92 18.12
CA LEU A 104 -1.69 -7.62 19.08
C LEU A 104 -1.88 -9.08 18.67
N THR A 105 -1.97 -9.97 19.65
CA THR A 105 -2.43 -11.34 19.47
C THR A 105 -3.95 -11.35 19.27
N GLN A 106 -4.44 -12.23 18.41
CA GLN A 106 -5.81 -12.69 18.45
C GLN A 106 -5.87 -14.21 18.54
N VAL A 107 -6.93 -14.72 19.15
CA VAL A 107 -7.21 -16.16 19.23
C VAL A 107 -8.65 -16.37 18.76
N ALA A 108 -8.82 -17.18 17.73
CA ALA A 108 -10.12 -17.39 17.09
C ALA A 108 -10.83 -16.05 16.75
N GLY A 109 -10.10 -15.07 16.22
CA GLY A 109 -10.66 -13.76 15.85
C GLY A 109 -10.97 -12.84 17.04
N VAL A 110 -10.63 -13.23 18.28
CA VAL A 110 -10.77 -12.35 19.45
C VAL A 110 -9.43 -11.70 19.75
N VAL A 111 -9.35 -10.38 19.57
CA VAL A 111 -8.13 -9.59 19.83
C VAL A 111 -7.88 -9.48 21.34
N THR A 112 -6.67 -9.81 21.77
CA THR A 112 -6.22 -9.62 23.14
C THR A 112 -5.65 -8.20 23.27
N ALA A 113 -6.46 -7.28 23.78
CA ALA A 113 -6.03 -5.90 24.00
C ALA A 113 -4.79 -5.82 24.88
N GLY A 114 -3.84 -4.94 24.53
CA GLY A 114 -2.59 -4.73 25.27
C GLY A 114 -1.56 -5.84 25.14
N SER A 115 -1.84 -6.91 24.39
CA SER A 115 -0.83 -7.92 24.06
C SER A 115 0.31 -7.34 23.21
N ASP A 116 1.44 -8.03 23.21
CA ASP A 116 2.63 -7.56 22.52
C ASP A 116 3.35 -8.71 21.82
N VAL A 117 3.05 -8.87 20.53
CA VAL A 117 3.66 -9.89 19.67
C VAL A 117 4.44 -9.25 18.54
N LEU A 118 5.43 -9.99 18.04
CA LEU A 118 6.22 -9.58 16.88
C LEU A 118 5.36 -9.64 15.62
N PHE A 119 5.33 -8.55 14.85
CA PHE A 119 4.72 -8.54 13.51
C PHE A 119 5.78 -8.63 12.42
N GLN A 120 6.71 -7.67 12.39
CA GLN A 120 7.85 -7.66 11.47
C GLN A 120 9.14 -7.51 12.27
N SER A 121 10.24 -8.02 11.72
CA SER A 121 11.60 -7.84 12.26
C SER A 121 12.53 -7.36 11.16
N SER A 122 13.35 -6.34 11.40
CA SER A 122 14.49 -6.09 10.51
C SER A 122 15.34 -7.36 10.49
N LEU A 123 15.74 -7.82 9.30
CA LEU A 123 16.64 -8.95 9.19
C LEU A 123 18.05 -8.37 9.27
N GLY A 124 18.86 -8.82 10.24
CA GLY A 124 20.21 -8.28 10.45
C GLY A 124 21.10 -8.36 9.21
N ALA A 125 22.23 -7.64 9.23
CA ALA A 125 23.15 -7.36 8.12
C ALA A 125 23.78 -8.56 7.34
N GLY A 126 23.26 -9.79 7.43
CA GLY A 126 23.89 -11.00 6.90
C GLY A 126 23.19 -11.69 5.71
N THR A 127 21.94 -11.36 5.35
CA THR A 127 21.17 -12.25 4.43
C THR A 127 20.66 -11.63 3.13
N ALA A 128 20.52 -10.31 3.01
CA ALA A 128 20.73 -9.53 1.78
C ALA A 128 20.52 -8.03 2.05
N THR A 129 21.27 -7.19 1.35
CA THR A 129 20.91 -5.78 1.18
C THR A 129 19.76 -5.67 0.17
N PRO A 130 18.66 -4.94 0.45
CA PRO A 130 18.37 -4.16 1.66
C PRO A 130 17.31 -4.86 2.55
N TYR A 131 17.66 -5.40 3.73
CA TYR A 131 16.67 -5.93 4.70
C TYR A 131 16.71 -5.30 6.10
N ASP A 132 17.41 -4.18 6.25
CA ASP A 132 17.51 -3.45 7.51
C ASP A 132 16.30 -2.53 7.80
N PHE A 133 15.13 -2.84 7.24
CA PHE A 133 13.95 -1.99 7.36
C PHE A 133 12.70 -2.74 7.79
N ASN A 134 11.80 -2.00 8.42
CA ASN A 134 10.40 -2.36 8.58
C ASN A 134 9.54 -1.42 7.75
N GLN A 135 8.38 -1.90 7.32
CA GLN A 135 7.52 -1.12 6.45
C GLN A 135 6.05 -1.36 6.78
N TYR A 136 5.28 -0.28 6.78
CA TYR A 136 3.84 -0.34 6.84
C TYR A 136 3.26 0.72 5.90
N TYR A 137 1.96 0.68 5.71
CA TYR A 137 1.24 1.66 4.94
C TYR A 137 0.19 2.31 5.82
N SER A 138 -0.07 3.59 5.58
CA SER A 138 -1.03 4.38 6.33
C SER A 138 -1.99 5.08 5.38
N PHE A 139 -3.24 5.24 5.80
CA PHE A 139 -4.28 5.87 5.01
C PHE A 139 -4.51 7.31 5.46
N GLY A 140 -4.10 8.25 4.62
CA GLY A 140 -4.29 9.67 4.87
C GLY A 140 -5.74 10.09 4.74
N GLY A 141 -6.02 11.31 5.18
CA GLY A 141 -7.33 11.94 5.15
C GLY A 141 -7.54 12.87 6.34
N THR A 142 -8.52 13.77 6.19
CA THR A 142 -8.90 14.67 7.27
C THR A 142 -9.36 13.85 8.49
N ASN A 143 -8.85 14.19 9.68
CA ASN A 143 -9.19 13.53 10.95
C ASN A 143 -8.75 12.06 11.08
N LYS A 144 -7.82 11.59 10.25
CA LYS A 144 -7.17 10.29 10.44
C LYS A 144 -5.82 10.48 11.12
N THR A 145 -5.64 9.87 12.29
CA THR A 145 -4.33 9.65 12.90
C THR A 145 -3.90 8.24 12.56
N GLN A 146 -2.68 8.09 12.05
CA GLN A 146 -2.13 6.77 11.74
C GLN A 146 -0.96 6.55 12.70
N SER A 147 -1.07 5.50 13.52
CA SER A 147 -0.11 5.20 14.57
C SER A 147 0.49 3.82 14.38
N MET A 148 1.74 3.64 14.79
CA MET A 148 2.41 2.35 14.79
C MET A 148 3.33 2.21 16.00
N ASN A 149 3.31 1.03 16.63
CA ASN A 149 4.29 0.68 17.66
C ASN A 149 5.54 0.08 16.99
N TYR A 150 6.67 0.75 17.18
CA TYR A 150 7.98 0.29 16.74
C TYR A 150 8.84 0.00 17.97
N ARG A 151 9.64 -1.07 17.90
CA ARG A 151 10.49 -1.51 18.99
C ARG A 151 11.89 -1.78 18.48
N ILE A 152 12.87 -1.24 19.18
CA ILE A 152 14.29 -1.57 19.01
C ILE A 152 14.70 -2.46 20.18
N LEU A 153 15.33 -3.59 19.88
CA LEU A 153 15.83 -4.54 20.87
C LEU A 153 17.35 -4.64 20.73
N SER A 154 18.10 -4.43 21.80
CA SER A 154 19.54 -4.68 21.82
C SER A 154 19.83 -6.17 21.89
N SER A 155 20.86 -6.63 21.17
CA SER A 155 21.20 -8.04 21.12
C SER A 155 21.73 -8.52 22.48
N SER A 156 21.56 -9.82 22.74
CA SER A 156 21.99 -10.49 23.97
C SER A 156 23.52 -10.49 24.19
N SER A 157 24.29 -10.01 23.22
CA SER A 157 25.76 -9.91 23.25
C SER A 157 26.28 -8.48 23.13
N SER A 158 25.40 -7.46 23.03
CA SER A 158 25.83 -6.07 22.96
C SER A 158 26.30 -5.56 24.33
N THR A 159 27.49 -4.94 24.37
CA THR A 159 28.06 -4.30 25.58
C THR A 159 27.83 -2.78 25.58
N GLY A 160 26.67 -2.37 25.07
CA GLY A 160 26.32 -0.98 24.82
C GLY A 160 26.65 -0.53 23.40
N GLY A 161 25.91 0.47 22.92
CA GLY A 161 26.03 1.00 21.57
C GLY A 161 24.94 2.00 21.25
N ALA A 162 25.18 2.85 20.27
CA ALA A 162 24.18 3.77 19.74
C ALA A 162 23.53 3.17 18.49
N TYR A 163 22.29 3.56 18.23
CA TYR A 163 21.58 3.28 17.00
C TYR A 163 20.97 4.54 16.41
N THR A 164 20.69 4.46 15.12
CA THR A 164 19.90 5.44 14.41
C THR A 164 18.86 4.71 13.57
N ALA A 165 17.60 5.11 13.72
CA ALA A 165 16.52 4.67 12.85
C ALA A 165 16.02 5.85 12.01
N THR A 166 16.00 5.68 10.69
CA THR A 166 15.53 6.70 9.76
C THR A 166 14.13 6.35 9.29
N PHE A 167 13.16 7.18 9.64
CA PHE A 167 11.81 7.13 9.11
C PHE A 167 11.74 7.87 7.77
N SER A 168 11.02 7.30 6.81
CA SER A 168 10.65 7.96 5.55
C SER A 168 9.23 7.61 5.14
N SER A 169 8.59 8.51 4.39
CA SER A 169 7.26 8.31 3.85
C SER A 169 7.15 8.73 2.40
N SER A 170 6.42 7.97 1.61
CA SER A 170 6.14 8.26 0.20
C SER A 170 4.69 7.91 -0.16
N LEU A 171 4.02 8.77 -0.93
CA LEU A 171 2.70 8.47 -1.50
C LEU A 171 2.79 7.30 -2.49
N ILE A 172 1.79 6.43 -2.46
CA ILE A 172 1.62 5.30 -3.37
C ILE A 172 0.39 5.57 -4.24
N THR A 173 0.58 5.45 -5.55
CA THR A 173 -0.50 5.46 -6.54
C THR A 173 -0.93 4.02 -6.80
N PRO A 174 -2.16 3.61 -6.45
CA PRO A 174 -2.66 2.30 -6.81
C PRO A 174 -2.72 2.12 -8.33
N THR A 175 -2.48 0.90 -8.79
CA THR A 175 -2.67 0.54 -10.20
C THR A 175 -4.16 0.42 -10.50
N ASP A 176 -4.67 1.22 -11.42
CA ASP A 176 -6.05 1.10 -11.88
C ASP A 176 -6.24 -0.17 -12.73
N ILE A 177 -7.14 -1.03 -12.29
CA ILE A 177 -7.46 -2.31 -12.95
C ILE A 177 -8.81 -2.27 -13.69
N GLY A 178 -9.44 -1.09 -13.76
CA GLY A 178 -10.59 -0.83 -14.60
C GLY A 178 -11.92 -0.84 -13.85
N ASN A 179 -12.96 -1.24 -14.57
CA ASN A 179 -14.34 -1.15 -14.10
C ASN A 179 -14.98 -2.54 -14.07
N PHE A 180 -15.80 -2.78 -13.05
CA PHE A 180 -16.58 -4.00 -12.89
C PHE A 180 -18.06 -3.68 -12.75
N THR A 181 -18.90 -4.67 -13.04
CA THR A 181 -20.34 -4.57 -12.84
C THR A 181 -20.72 -4.68 -11.36
N PRO A 182 -21.76 -3.96 -10.89
CA PRO A 182 -22.25 -4.10 -9.52
C PRO A 182 -22.80 -5.49 -9.27
N GLY A 183 -22.54 -6.02 -8.08
CA GLY A 183 -22.91 -7.38 -7.70
C GLY A 183 -21.71 -8.18 -7.23
N THR A 184 -21.79 -9.49 -7.43
CA THR A 184 -20.81 -10.44 -6.92
C THR A 184 -19.51 -10.40 -7.75
N LEU A 185 -18.40 -10.06 -7.10
CA LEU A 185 -17.05 -10.23 -7.62
C LEU A 185 -16.36 -11.41 -6.93
N ASN A 186 -15.73 -12.26 -7.72
CA ASN A 186 -14.86 -13.32 -7.25
C ASN A 186 -13.40 -12.90 -7.44
N PHE A 187 -12.62 -12.84 -6.36
CA PHE A 187 -11.17 -12.69 -6.45
C PHE A 187 -10.54 -14.06 -6.25
N SER A 188 -9.63 -14.45 -7.11
CA SER A 188 -8.89 -15.69 -6.96
C SER A 188 -7.41 -15.46 -7.14
N ALA A 189 -6.59 -16.15 -6.36
CA ALA A 189 -5.19 -16.29 -6.74
C ALA A 189 -5.14 -16.94 -8.12
N LEU A 190 -4.36 -16.37 -9.03
CA LEU A 190 -4.03 -17.09 -10.25
C LEU A 190 -3.08 -18.20 -9.83
N ALA A 191 -3.51 -19.47 -10.01
CA ALA A 191 -2.68 -20.63 -9.72
C ALA A 191 -1.26 -20.34 -10.21
N ASN A 192 -0.30 -20.27 -9.28
CA ASN A 192 1.06 -19.91 -9.65
C ASN A 192 1.53 -20.89 -10.72
N ILE A 193 1.68 -20.36 -11.92
CA ILE A 193 2.36 -20.99 -13.05
C ILE A 193 3.85 -20.99 -12.68
N GLY A 194 4.20 -21.85 -11.74
CA GLY A 194 5.53 -22.08 -11.23
C GLY A 194 5.61 -23.53 -10.81
N SER A 195 6.28 -24.34 -11.62
CA SER A 195 6.50 -25.78 -11.48
C SER A 195 7.22 -26.21 -10.17
N SER A 196 7.45 -25.29 -9.23
CA SER A 196 8.19 -25.52 -7.99
C SER A 196 7.34 -25.82 -6.76
N GLY A 197 5.99 -25.82 -6.86
CA GLY A 197 5.12 -26.29 -5.78
C GLY A 197 5.14 -25.43 -4.50
N VAL A 198 5.66 -24.20 -4.56
CA VAL A 198 5.66 -23.28 -3.42
C VAL A 198 4.36 -22.49 -3.42
N ALA A 199 3.42 -22.86 -2.55
CA ALA A 199 2.31 -21.99 -2.20
C ALA A 199 2.89 -20.66 -1.71
N THR A 200 2.63 -19.57 -2.43
CA THR A 200 2.91 -18.23 -1.92
C THR A 200 1.74 -17.88 -1.04
N ASN A 201 1.94 -17.85 0.28
CA ASN A 201 0.99 -17.23 1.18
C ASN A 201 0.79 -15.79 0.70
N THR A 202 -0.37 -15.53 0.12
CA THR A 202 -0.73 -14.27 -0.50
C THR A 202 -2.05 -13.91 0.11
N GLU A 203 -2.09 -12.84 0.90
CA GLU A 203 -3.33 -12.36 1.48
C GLU A 203 -3.77 -11.09 0.77
N ILE A 204 -5.08 -10.95 0.61
CA ILE A 204 -5.69 -9.75 0.07
C ILE A 204 -6.60 -9.09 1.10
N VAL A 205 -6.57 -7.77 1.11
CA VAL A 205 -7.51 -6.91 1.84
C VAL A 205 -8.14 -5.97 0.84
N VAL A 206 -9.47 -5.88 0.87
CA VAL A 206 -10.22 -4.91 0.06
C VAL A 206 -10.59 -3.72 0.94
N LEU A 207 -10.41 -2.51 0.41
CA LEU A 207 -10.71 -1.26 1.10
C LEU A 207 -11.77 -0.48 0.32
N ASP A 208 -12.61 0.27 1.02
CA ASP A 208 -13.57 1.21 0.43
C ASP A 208 -12.91 2.52 -0.05
N SER A 209 -13.70 3.45 -0.57
CA SER A 209 -13.23 4.77 -1.03
C SER A 209 -12.67 5.67 0.09
N ASN A 210 -12.95 5.34 1.35
CA ASN A 210 -12.43 6.02 2.53
C ASN A 210 -11.23 5.27 3.15
N TYR A 211 -10.74 4.22 2.50
CA TYR A 211 -9.68 3.34 3.00
C TYR A 211 -10.01 2.59 4.30
N ASN A 212 -11.28 2.32 4.57
CA ASN A 212 -11.67 1.37 5.61
C ASN A 212 -11.69 -0.04 5.01
N VAL A 213 -11.48 -1.07 5.83
CA VAL A 213 -11.66 -2.46 5.38
C VAL A 213 -13.09 -2.65 4.90
N TYR A 214 -13.23 -3.14 3.67
CA TYR A 214 -14.52 -3.38 3.07
C TYR A 214 -15.07 -4.74 3.54
N TYR A 215 -16.18 -4.67 4.27
CA TYR A 215 -17.01 -5.81 4.61
C TYR A 215 -18.27 -5.75 3.74
N ASP A 216 -18.66 -6.88 3.14
CA ASP A 216 -19.97 -6.94 2.48
C ASP A 216 -21.05 -7.01 3.57
N ASN A 217 -22.14 -6.29 3.33
CA ASN A 217 -23.26 -6.19 4.24
C ASN A 217 -24.26 -7.36 4.12
N VAL A 218 -24.04 -8.32 3.22
CA VAL A 218 -24.95 -9.46 3.07
C VAL A 218 -24.73 -10.48 4.19
N ALA A 219 -25.60 -10.40 5.21
CA ALA A 219 -25.67 -11.26 6.40
C ALA A 219 -25.81 -12.78 6.14
N SER A 220 -25.80 -13.24 4.88
CA SER A 220 -26.01 -14.63 4.49
C SER A 220 -24.86 -15.27 3.70
N SER A 221 -23.74 -14.57 3.45
CA SER A 221 -22.57 -15.18 2.80
C SER A 221 -21.38 -15.21 3.77
N PRO A 222 -20.90 -16.40 4.19
CA PRO A 222 -19.85 -16.56 5.21
C PRO A 222 -18.46 -16.38 4.60
N THR A 223 -18.20 -15.24 3.99
CA THR A 223 -16.83 -14.87 3.67
C THR A 223 -16.81 -13.37 3.90
N PHE A 224 -16.18 -12.71 4.89
CA PHE A 224 -15.96 -11.22 4.87
C PHE A 224 -14.76 -10.67 5.67
N GLY A 225 -13.78 -10.06 4.96
CA GLY A 225 -12.78 -9.10 5.49
C GLY A 225 -11.35 -9.33 4.99
N PHE A 226 -10.87 -10.56 5.16
CA PHE A 226 -9.58 -11.01 4.68
C PHE A 226 -9.83 -12.13 3.65
N ALA A 227 -8.82 -12.46 2.84
CA ALA A 227 -8.77 -13.74 2.15
C ALA A 227 -7.38 -14.29 2.42
N ALA A 228 -7.22 -14.95 3.57
CA ALA A 228 -5.95 -15.55 3.91
C ALA A 228 -5.83 -16.95 3.29
N VAL A 229 -4.82 -17.14 2.45
CA VAL A 229 -4.45 -18.50 2.01
C VAL A 229 -3.76 -19.19 3.15
N ASN A 230 -4.41 -20.20 3.71
CA ASN A 230 -3.75 -21.12 4.62
C ASN A 230 -2.53 -21.75 3.91
N ASP A 231 -1.37 -21.72 4.56
CA ASP A 231 -0.02 -22.05 4.07
C ASP A 231 0.16 -23.42 3.37
N ASN A 232 -0.87 -24.26 3.33
CA ASN A 232 -0.80 -25.60 2.76
C ASN A 232 -1.87 -25.92 1.69
N ALA A 233 -2.75 -24.97 1.35
CA ALA A 233 -3.73 -25.21 0.29
C ALA A 233 -3.12 -24.84 -1.07
N ALA A 234 -2.88 -25.85 -1.92
CA ALA A 234 -2.52 -25.66 -3.33
C ALA A 234 -3.54 -24.81 -4.13
N ALA A 235 -4.69 -24.47 -3.54
CA ALA A 235 -5.80 -23.76 -4.15
C ALA A 235 -5.65 -22.22 -4.19
N GLY A 236 -4.69 -21.62 -3.48
CA GLY A 236 -4.58 -20.15 -3.39
C GLY A 236 -5.77 -19.51 -2.66
N PHE A 237 -5.95 -18.18 -2.76
CA PHE A 237 -7.10 -17.51 -2.12
C PHE A 237 -8.29 -17.51 -3.05
N ASN A 238 -9.49 -17.51 -2.47
CA ASN A 238 -10.73 -17.24 -3.17
C ASN A 238 -11.61 -16.34 -2.31
N LEU A 239 -12.02 -15.19 -2.84
CA LEU A 239 -12.78 -14.16 -2.15
C LEU A 239 -14.11 -13.90 -2.85
N THR A 240 -15.19 -14.28 -2.18
CA THR A 240 -16.62 -14.10 -2.50
C THR A 240 -17.29 -12.78 -2.09
N ARG A 241 -17.42 -11.68 -2.87
CA ARG A 241 -18.02 -10.44 -2.30
C ARG A 241 -19.01 -9.74 -3.21
N ASN A 242 -20.09 -9.18 -2.65
CA ASN A 242 -20.92 -8.22 -3.37
C ASN A 242 -20.36 -6.81 -3.24
N PHE A 243 -20.38 -6.06 -4.33
CA PHE A 243 -19.99 -4.66 -4.38
C PHE A 243 -21.10 -3.81 -4.95
N ASP A 244 -21.39 -2.73 -4.23
CA ASP A 244 -22.20 -1.63 -4.71
C ASP A 244 -21.38 -0.72 -5.63
N VAL A 245 -22.04 0.24 -6.27
CA VAL A 245 -21.37 1.27 -7.06
C VAL A 245 -20.42 2.06 -6.16
N GLY A 246 -19.15 2.15 -6.54
CA GLY A 246 -18.13 2.81 -5.74
C GLY A 246 -16.71 2.61 -6.27
N THR A 247 -15.76 3.28 -5.63
CA THR A 247 -14.33 3.05 -5.84
C THR A 247 -13.78 2.22 -4.68
N TYR A 248 -12.99 1.23 -5.02
CA TYR A 248 -12.41 0.28 -4.07
C TYR A 248 -10.92 0.13 -4.33
N TYR A 249 -10.22 -0.31 -3.30
CA TYR A 249 -8.78 -0.58 -3.36
C TYR A 249 -8.49 -2.01 -2.91
N ILE A 250 -7.42 -2.59 -3.44
CA ILE A 250 -6.93 -3.91 -3.06
C ILE A 250 -5.51 -3.71 -2.54
N ALA A 251 -5.23 -4.21 -1.35
CA ALA A 251 -3.87 -4.42 -0.86
C ALA A 251 -3.55 -5.91 -0.95
N ILE A 252 -2.45 -6.26 -1.61
CA ILE A 252 -1.97 -7.64 -1.70
C ILE A 252 -0.55 -7.73 -1.16
N GLY A 253 -0.32 -8.69 -0.27
CA GLY A 253 0.96 -8.92 0.39
C GLY A 253 1.43 -10.37 0.27
N ILE A 254 2.65 -10.60 0.76
CA ILE A 254 3.19 -11.94 0.97
C ILE A 254 3.22 -12.22 2.47
N GLY A 255 2.56 -13.29 2.90
CA GLY A 255 2.30 -13.58 4.32
C GLY A 255 1.12 -12.81 4.89
N ASN A 256 1.06 -12.65 6.21
CA ASN A 256 -0.12 -12.12 6.88
C ASN A 256 -0.26 -10.61 6.70
N VAL A 257 -1.29 -10.17 5.99
CA VAL A 257 -1.66 -8.78 5.77
C VAL A 257 -2.66 -8.37 6.84
N ALA A 258 -2.22 -7.53 7.77
CA ALA A 258 -3.02 -7.13 8.93
C ALA A 258 -3.40 -5.65 8.90
N THR A 259 -4.63 -5.37 9.34
CA THR A 259 -5.10 -4.08 9.88
C THR A 259 -5.29 -4.23 11.39
N ASN A 260 -5.96 -3.29 12.06
CA ASN A 260 -6.36 -3.46 13.46
C ASN A 260 -7.68 -4.22 13.64
N ASP A 261 -8.29 -4.66 12.55
CA ASP A 261 -9.51 -5.44 12.60
C ASP A 261 -9.18 -6.91 12.92
N SER A 262 -10.02 -7.53 13.75
CA SER A 262 -9.96 -8.97 13.95
C SER A 262 -10.21 -9.72 12.65
N ALA A 263 -9.58 -10.88 12.50
CA ALA A 263 -9.97 -11.82 11.47
C ALA A 263 -11.45 -12.25 11.72
N PRO A 264 -12.29 -12.22 10.68
CA PRO A 264 -13.70 -12.61 10.78
C PRO A 264 -13.86 -14.10 11.14
N THR A 265 -15.06 -14.50 11.56
CA THR A 265 -15.31 -15.86 12.06
C THR A 265 -15.22 -16.97 11.01
N ASP A 266 -15.37 -16.59 9.74
CA ASP A 266 -15.38 -17.45 8.56
C ASP A 266 -14.01 -17.60 7.87
N GLU A 267 -13.02 -16.81 8.29
CA GLU A 267 -11.63 -17.02 7.94
C GLU A 267 -11.11 -18.36 8.47
N ALA A 268 -10.07 -18.88 7.82
CA ALA A 268 -9.43 -20.10 8.27
C ALA A 268 -8.93 -19.94 9.72
N THR A 269 -9.01 -21.01 10.51
CA THR A 269 -8.60 -20.99 11.93
C THR A 269 -7.18 -20.48 12.14
N THR A 270 -6.29 -20.71 11.17
CA THR A 270 -4.91 -20.21 11.18
C THR A 270 -4.87 -18.69 11.10
N SER A 271 -5.59 -18.08 10.15
CA SER A 271 -5.69 -16.63 9.97
C SER A 271 -6.29 -15.95 11.20
N ARG A 272 -7.26 -16.62 11.83
CA ARG A 272 -7.90 -16.18 13.09
C ARG A 272 -6.99 -16.21 14.32
N ASN A 273 -5.78 -16.73 14.18
CA ASN A 273 -4.73 -16.70 15.20
C ASN A 273 -3.52 -15.84 14.77
N ASN A 274 -3.53 -15.28 13.57
CA ASN A 274 -2.46 -14.40 13.11
C ASN A 274 -2.54 -13.03 13.82
N PRO A 275 -1.42 -12.36 14.10
CA PRO A 275 -1.47 -11.06 14.77
C PRO A 275 -2.18 -9.96 13.96
N VAL A 276 -2.78 -8.99 14.67
CA VAL A 276 -3.43 -7.78 14.11
C VAL A 276 -2.73 -6.52 14.61
N LEU A 277 -2.76 -5.43 13.85
CA LEU A 277 -2.11 -4.17 14.22
C LEU A 277 -2.83 -3.47 15.39
N ASP A 278 -2.12 -2.62 16.11
CA ASP A 278 -2.64 -1.93 17.30
C ASP A 278 -3.59 -0.76 16.97
N PHE A 279 -3.53 -0.18 15.77
CA PHE A 279 -4.14 1.11 15.46
C PHE A 279 -4.91 1.11 14.13
N ASP A 280 -5.96 1.91 14.06
CA ASP A 280 -6.70 2.18 12.83
C ASP A 280 -5.84 2.86 11.76
N ASN A 281 -6.32 2.81 10.52
CA ASN A 281 -5.78 3.53 9.37
C ASN A 281 -4.33 3.13 9.00
N VAL A 282 -3.88 1.96 9.44
CA VAL A 282 -2.61 1.35 9.03
C VAL A 282 -2.84 -0.08 8.54
N ILE A 283 -2.01 -0.48 7.59
CA ILE A 283 -1.96 -1.86 7.06
C ILE A 283 -0.50 -2.26 6.89
N ALA A 284 -0.18 -3.51 7.18
CA ALA A 284 1.16 -4.04 6.99
C ALA A 284 1.10 -5.52 6.65
N THR A 285 2.12 -6.03 5.96
CA THR A 285 2.30 -7.47 5.77
C THR A 285 3.43 -7.95 6.66
N ASN A 286 3.29 -9.08 7.32
CA ASN A 286 4.43 -9.82 7.81
C ASN A 286 4.80 -10.89 6.80
N ASN A 287 6.09 -11.21 6.70
CA ASN A 287 6.51 -12.38 5.96
C ASN A 287 7.47 -13.17 6.83
N THR A 288 7.00 -14.30 7.33
CA THR A 288 7.76 -15.25 8.14
C THR A 288 8.53 -16.26 7.28
N PHE A 289 8.28 -16.30 5.97
CA PHE A 289 8.78 -17.33 5.04
C PHE A 289 10.05 -16.94 4.28
N TYR A 290 10.86 -16.01 4.81
CA TYR A 290 12.16 -15.74 4.22
C TYR A 290 13.18 -16.82 4.58
N ASN A 291 13.18 -17.91 3.80
CA ASN A 291 14.27 -18.88 3.84
C ASN A 291 15.41 -18.42 2.91
N GLY A 292 16.13 -17.38 3.34
CA GLY A 292 17.54 -17.06 3.09
C GLY A 292 18.19 -17.09 1.69
N ASN A 293 17.64 -17.68 0.63
CA ASN A 293 18.46 -18.07 -0.53
C ASN A 293 17.88 -17.84 -1.94
N ASN A 294 16.61 -17.47 -2.11
CA ASN A 294 16.03 -17.32 -3.46
C ASN A 294 15.52 -15.90 -3.70
N GLY A 295 15.95 -15.31 -4.82
CA GLY A 295 15.65 -13.95 -5.28
C GLY A 295 14.24 -13.49 -4.93
N ASN A 296 14.18 -12.33 -4.27
CA ASN A 296 13.14 -11.95 -3.32
C ASN A 296 11.90 -11.31 -3.96
N THR A 297 11.46 -11.89 -5.07
CA THR A 297 10.34 -11.44 -5.86
C THR A 297 9.33 -12.56 -5.93
N ARG A 298 8.21 -12.40 -5.24
CA ARG A 298 7.09 -13.36 -5.32
C ARG A 298 6.03 -12.80 -6.27
N PRO A 299 5.50 -13.63 -7.19
CA PRO A 299 4.36 -13.22 -8.00
C PRO A 299 3.17 -12.90 -7.09
N ALA A 300 2.50 -11.80 -7.37
CA ALA A 300 1.26 -11.38 -6.72
C ALA A 300 0.12 -11.38 -7.73
N ASN A 301 0.04 -12.49 -8.48
CA ASN A 301 -0.91 -12.65 -9.56
C ASN A 301 -2.29 -13.02 -8.99
N PHE A 302 -3.31 -12.29 -9.38
CA PHE A 302 -4.69 -12.56 -9.01
C PHE A 302 -5.63 -12.26 -10.18
N ALA A 303 -6.81 -12.86 -10.13
CA ALA A 303 -7.89 -12.57 -11.04
C ALA A 303 -9.10 -12.03 -10.28
N ILE A 304 -9.89 -11.22 -10.98
CA ILE A 304 -11.22 -10.79 -10.56
C ILE A 304 -12.19 -11.18 -11.67
N THR A 305 -13.27 -11.84 -11.32
CA THR A 305 -14.38 -12.11 -12.24
C THR A 305 -15.64 -11.47 -11.68
N ASP A 306 -16.38 -10.73 -12.51
CA ASP A 306 -17.67 -10.16 -12.14
C ASP A 306 -18.86 -11.02 -12.62
N SER A 307 -20.08 -10.57 -12.38
CA SER A 307 -21.30 -11.30 -12.76
C SER A 307 -21.50 -11.42 -14.28
N ASP A 308 -20.92 -10.52 -15.06
CA ASP A 308 -20.92 -10.58 -16.52
C ASP A 308 -19.85 -11.55 -17.05
N GLY A 309 -19.05 -12.13 -16.16
CA GLY A 309 -17.97 -13.04 -16.48
C GLY A 309 -16.74 -12.34 -17.05
N ALA A 310 -16.63 -11.01 -16.93
CA ALA A 310 -15.47 -10.26 -17.41
C ALA A 310 -14.27 -10.50 -16.48
N PRO A 311 -13.20 -11.19 -16.95
CA PRO A 311 -12.06 -11.48 -16.10
C PRO A 311 -11.03 -10.35 -16.19
N TYR A 312 -10.66 -9.77 -15.06
CA TYR A 312 -9.36 -9.10 -14.91
C TYR A 312 -8.33 -10.12 -14.43
N SER A 313 -7.10 -10.01 -14.90
CA SER A 313 -5.97 -10.85 -14.49
C SER A 313 -4.72 -9.98 -14.37
N SER A 314 -4.14 -9.92 -13.17
CA SER A 314 -2.81 -9.36 -12.96
C SER A 314 -1.77 -10.44 -13.25
N SER A 315 -1.16 -10.38 -14.43
CA SER A 315 -0.07 -11.27 -14.80
C SER A 315 1.27 -10.54 -14.72
N GLY A 316 2.28 -11.22 -14.18
CA GLY A 316 3.65 -10.72 -14.08
C GLY A 316 3.88 -9.67 -13.00
N GLN A 317 2.92 -9.47 -12.10
CA GLN A 317 3.08 -8.54 -10.98
C GLN A 317 3.91 -9.19 -9.88
N VAL A 318 4.85 -8.43 -9.34
CA VAL A 318 5.82 -8.89 -8.37
C VAL A 318 5.74 -8.01 -7.14
N ILE A 319 5.78 -8.62 -5.95
CA ILE A 319 5.97 -7.86 -4.71
C ILE A 319 7.47 -7.55 -4.57
N PRO A 320 7.87 -6.26 -4.54
CA PRO A 320 9.26 -5.85 -4.72
C PRO A 320 10.15 -6.05 -3.49
N SER A 321 9.57 -6.30 -2.30
CA SER A 321 10.32 -6.53 -1.07
C SER A 321 9.53 -7.31 -0.02
N LEU A 322 10.20 -7.76 1.03
CA LEU A 322 9.64 -8.63 2.08
C LEU A 322 8.39 -8.08 2.76
N TYR A 323 8.34 -6.75 2.94
CA TYR A 323 7.27 -6.03 3.65
C TYR A 323 6.45 -5.14 2.72
N ALA A 324 6.57 -5.33 1.41
CA ALA A 324 5.80 -4.58 0.43
C ALA A 324 4.39 -5.16 0.26
N LEU A 325 3.44 -4.24 0.10
CA LEU A 325 2.11 -4.47 -0.41
C LEU A 325 2.03 -3.83 -1.79
N ASN A 326 1.43 -4.54 -2.75
CA ASN A 326 0.99 -3.93 -4.00
C ASN A 326 -0.44 -3.41 -3.81
N PHE A 327 -0.71 -2.23 -4.37
CA PHE A 327 -2.02 -1.60 -4.30
C PHE A 327 -2.64 -1.49 -5.68
N TYR A 328 -3.91 -1.84 -5.77
CA TYR A 328 -4.73 -1.71 -6.97
C TYR A 328 -5.98 -0.91 -6.64
N SER A 329 -6.55 -0.22 -7.63
CA SER A 329 -7.85 0.44 -7.53
C SER A 329 -8.77 -0.06 -8.62
N PHE A 330 -10.06 -0.17 -8.33
CA PHE A 330 -11.09 -0.45 -9.31
C PHE A 330 -12.35 0.34 -9.02
N THR A 331 -13.19 0.50 -10.03
CA THR A 331 -14.50 1.12 -9.89
C THR A 331 -15.60 0.14 -10.22
N VAL A 332 -16.55 -0.01 -9.31
CA VAL A 332 -17.80 -0.70 -9.59
C VAL A 332 -18.80 0.34 -10.04
N ARG A 333 -19.36 0.17 -11.23
CA ARG A 333 -20.30 1.15 -11.80
C ARG A 333 -21.37 0.45 -12.60
N THR A 334 -22.59 0.96 -12.55
CA THR A 334 -23.67 0.51 -13.42
C THR A 334 -23.19 0.58 -14.87
N PRO A 335 -23.29 -0.51 -15.65
CA PRO A 335 -22.99 -0.47 -17.07
C PRO A 335 -23.73 0.72 -17.68
N ALA A 336 -23.04 1.51 -18.50
CA ALA A 336 -23.71 2.54 -19.27
C ALA A 336 -24.84 1.83 -20.01
N ALA A 337 -26.10 2.26 -19.81
CA ALA A 337 -27.21 1.74 -20.56
C ALA A 337 -26.79 1.79 -22.03
N ILE A 338 -26.82 0.65 -22.72
CA ILE A 338 -26.49 0.61 -24.14
C ILE A 338 -27.50 1.54 -24.81
N VAL A 339 -27.10 2.78 -25.05
CA VAL A 339 -27.90 3.72 -25.81
C VAL A 339 -27.87 3.12 -27.20
N PRO A 340 -29.00 2.62 -27.74
CA PRO A 340 -29.03 2.15 -29.10
C PRO A 340 -28.53 3.32 -29.95
N GLU A 341 -27.51 3.10 -30.78
CA GLU A 341 -27.12 4.13 -31.73
C GLU A 341 -28.39 4.56 -32.47
N ALA A 342 -28.62 5.87 -32.60
CA ALA A 342 -29.86 6.41 -33.14
C ALA A 342 -30.19 5.88 -34.56
N GLY A 343 -29.23 5.21 -35.23
CA GLY A 343 -29.41 4.52 -36.49
C GLY A 343 -29.97 3.08 -36.42
N THR A 344 -29.88 2.36 -35.30
CA THR A 344 -30.31 0.95 -35.23
C THR A 344 -31.82 0.80 -35.05
N LEU A 345 -32.49 1.80 -34.46
CA LEU A 345 -33.96 1.85 -34.37
C LEU A 345 -34.64 2.17 -35.71
N ALA A 346 -33.90 2.67 -36.71
CA ALA A 346 -34.45 3.04 -38.02
C ALA A 346 -34.71 1.83 -38.94
N LEU A 347 -34.21 0.62 -38.62
CA LEU A 347 -34.30 -0.54 -39.51
C LEU A 347 -35.35 -1.60 -39.12
N ILE A 348 -36.02 -1.48 -37.97
CA ILE A 348 -37.06 -2.44 -37.54
C ILE A 348 -38.49 -1.97 -37.92
N LEU A 349 -38.63 -0.78 -38.52
CA LEU A 349 -39.91 -0.23 -38.97
C LEU A 349 -39.93 0.05 -40.48
N PRO A 350 -39.73 -0.98 -41.34
CA PRO A 350 -40.73 -1.18 -42.40
C PRO A 350 -40.89 -2.66 -42.78
N ALA A 351 -41.48 -3.48 -41.92
CA ALA A 351 -42.02 -4.79 -42.32
C ALA A 351 -43.38 -5.14 -41.69
N LEU A 352 -43.91 -4.32 -40.77
CA LEU A 352 -45.32 -4.36 -40.43
C LEU A 352 -46.08 -3.38 -41.32
N GLY A 353 -46.80 -3.96 -42.27
CA GLY A 353 -47.59 -3.28 -43.27
C GLY A 353 -48.46 -2.17 -42.70
N LEU A 354 -48.29 -1.00 -43.29
CA LEU A 354 -49.22 0.11 -43.25
C LEU A 354 -50.50 -0.31 -44.02
N VAL A 355 -51.39 -1.07 -43.36
CA VAL A 355 -52.80 -1.19 -43.72
C VAL A 355 -53.59 -0.56 -42.57
N GLY A 356 -54.09 0.66 -42.79
CA GLY A 356 -55.04 1.29 -41.88
C GLY A 356 -54.87 2.80 -41.74
N ALA A 357 -55.33 3.55 -42.74
CA ALA A 357 -55.60 4.96 -42.59
C ALA A 357 -56.76 5.17 -41.59
N ALA A 358 -56.46 5.52 -40.35
CA ALA A 358 -57.44 5.97 -39.38
C ALA A 358 -57.32 7.49 -39.19
N THR A 359 -58.33 8.18 -39.71
CA THR A 359 -58.56 9.63 -39.63
C THR A 359 -58.64 10.10 -38.17
N LEU A 360 -57.60 10.79 -37.67
CA LEU A 360 -57.69 11.49 -36.39
C LEU A 360 -58.45 12.81 -36.56
N ARG A 361 -59.70 12.82 -36.11
CA ARG A 361 -60.60 13.98 -36.08
C ARG A 361 -60.19 14.91 -34.93
N ARG A 362 -59.77 16.13 -35.29
CA ARG A 362 -59.38 17.20 -34.35
C ARG A 362 -60.64 17.79 -33.69
N VAL A 363 -60.86 17.54 -32.41
CA VAL A 363 -61.88 18.22 -31.61
C VAL A 363 -61.27 19.51 -31.04
N LYS A 364 -61.82 20.67 -31.42
CA LYS A 364 -61.56 21.95 -30.75
C LYS A 364 -62.47 22.05 -29.54
N ALA A 365 -61.89 22.30 -28.37
CA ALA A 365 -62.64 22.76 -27.19
C ALA A 365 -62.81 24.29 -27.28
N SER A 366 -64.03 24.74 -27.03
CA SER A 366 -64.46 26.12 -26.75
C SER A 366 -64.30 26.44 -25.28
#